data_AF-A0A4R0HZA8-F1
#
_entry.id   AF-A0A4R0HZA8-F1
#
_cell.length_a   1.000
_cell.length_b   1.000
_cell.length_c   1.000
_cell.angle_alpha   90.00
_cell.angle_beta   90.00
_cell.angle_gamma   90.00
#
_symmetry.space_group_name_H-M   'P 1'
#
loop_
_entity.id
_entity.type
_entity.pdbx_description
1 polymer ?
#
loop_
_entity_poly.entity_id
_entity_poly.type
_entity_poly.pdbx_seq_one_letter_code
_entity_poly.pdbx_strand_id
1 'polypeptide(L)'
;MSGRIDYQIEKYSFTAVDETPRLARQWADVMEECRQTQAGAQERLRIALLNVDYITSLELPFRLLLVRAPQLIDSLRDELQISRKPAVISGSRWGCTYSLKSDLSAIPDAFSYRFSNRIRRLDPTNVTAAPYQQIAKEVKAPRERLKLALESGLQVTALDALFWFGIQRLAADVARIRKKGMRISTAEMDVFDSLTGTTRRVPYYQLERR
;
A
#
# COMPACT_ATOMS: atom_id res chain seq x y z
N MET A 1 6.33 10.73 23.80
CA MET A 1 5.06 11.23 23.22
C MET A 1 4.80 10.43 21.95
N SER A 2 3.87 9.47 21.97
CA SER A 2 3.50 8.70 20.78
C SER A 2 2.66 9.57 19.86
N GLY A 3 3.29 10.15 18.86
CA GLY A 3 2.62 10.93 17.83
C GLY A 3 1.85 10.06 16.84
N ARG A 4 0.79 10.62 16.24
CA ARG A 4 0.06 10.02 15.13
C ARG A 4 0.38 10.78 13.83
N ILE A 5 0.67 10.08 12.73
CA ILE A 5 0.76 10.72 11.41
C ILE A 5 -0.60 10.70 10.73
N ASP A 6 -1.03 11.83 10.20
CA ASP A 6 -2.26 11.95 9.42
C ASP A 6 -1.94 12.10 7.93
N TYR A 7 -2.43 11.17 7.12
CA TYR A 7 -2.40 11.23 5.66
C TYR A 7 -3.75 11.77 5.16
N GLN A 8 -3.80 13.08 4.91
CA GLN A 8 -4.98 13.73 4.34
C GLN A 8 -4.93 13.68 2.82
N ILE A 9 -5.88 12.95 2.25
CA ILE A 9 -5.98 12.72 0.83
C ILE A 9 -6.94 13.73 0.22
N GLU A 10 -6.41 14.67 -0.56
CA GLU A 10 -7.18 15.71 -1.25
C GLU A 10 -7.60 15.25 -2.65
N LYS A 11 -6.77 14.41 -3.30
CA LYS A 11 -7.10 13.74 -4.56
C LYS A 11 -6.48 12.35 -4.53
N TYR A 12 -7.25 11.33 -4.91
CA TYR A 12 -6.71 9.98 -5.08
C TYR A 12 -7.54 9.24 -6.11
N SER A 13 -6.89 8.82 -7.18
CA SER A 13 -7.50 8.04 -8.24
C SER A 13 -6.52 6.96 -8.64
N PHE A 14 -6.87 5.72 -8.35
CA PHE A 14 -6.18 4.53 -8.82
C PHE A 14 -7.19 3.64 -9.52
N THR A 15 -7.16 3.58 -10.84
CA THR A 15 -8.14 2.86 -11.65
C THR A 15 -7.46 2.07 -12.76
N ALA A 16 -7.99 0.91 -13.07
CA ALA A 16 -7.56 0.18 -14.26
C ALA A 16 -7.96 0.98 -15.52
N VAL A 17 -7.15 0.92 -16.57
CA VAL A 17 -7.44 1.63 -17.83
C VAL A 17 -8.75 1.12 -18.44
N ASP A 18 -8.97 -0.19 -18.40
CA ASP A 18 -10.14 -0.88 -18.93
C ASP A 18 -11.15 -1.25 -17.82
N GLU A 19 -11.21 -0.44 -16.76
CA GLU A 19 -12.15 -0.69 -15.65
C GLU A 19 -13.60 -0.63 -16.13
N THR A 20 -14.35 -1.71 -15.92
CA THR A 20 -15.77 -1.75 -16.26
C THR A 20 -16.59 -0.96 -15.24
N PRO A 21 -17.77 -0.40 -15.63
CA PRO A 21 -18.66 0.27 -14.69
C PRO A 21 -19.05 -0.61 -13.49
N ARG A 22 -19.16 -1.93 -13.70
CA ARG A 22 -19.41 -2.91 -12.65
C ARG A 22 -18.26 -2.98 -11.64
N LEU A 23 -17.02 -3.13 -12.11
CA LEU A 23 -15.86 -3.15 -11.21
C LEU A 23 -15.69 -1.83 -10.46
N ALA A 24 -15.90 -0.69 -11.13
CA ALA A 24 -15.88 0.61 -10.49
C ALA A 24 -16.91 0.70 -9.35
N ARG A 25 -18.12 0.17 -9.58
CA ARG A 25 -19.17 0.11 -8.54
C ARG A 25 -18.79 -0.81 -7.39
N GLN A 26 -18.30 -2.02 -7.66
CA GLN A 26 -17.83 -2.95 -6.63
C GLN A 26 -16.77 -2.31 -5.73
N TRP A 27 -15.79 -1.61 -6.32
CA TRP A 27 -14.78 -0.90 -5.54
C TRP A 27 -15.33 0.27 -4.73
N ALA A 28 -16.33 1.00 -5.25
CA ALA A 28 -17.00 2.04 -4.48
C ALA A 28 -17.72 1.47 -3.25
N ASP A 29 -18.42 0.35 -3.42
CA ASP A 29 -19.13 -0.33 -2.34
C ASP A 29 -18.15 -0.89 -1.28
N VAL A 30 -17.03 -1.51 -1.70
CA VAL A 30 -15.94 -1.94 -0.80
C VAL A 30 -15.41 -0.79 0.05
N MET A 31 -15.13 0.37 -0.58
CA MET A 31 -14.60 1.53 0.13
C MET A 31 -15.58 2.11 1.14
N GLU A 32 -16.87 2.08 0.82
CA GLU A 32 -17.93 2.50 1.72
C GLU A 32 -18.06 1.55 2.92
N GLU A 33 -18.11 0.24 2.68
CA GLU A 33 -18.18 -0.77 3.73
C GLU A 33 -16.96 -0.70 4.67
N CYS A 34 -15.75 -0.51 4.10
CA CYS A 34 -14.53 -0.32 4.89
C CYS A 34 -14.61 0.89 5.84
N ARG A 35 -15.23 1.99 5.39
CA ARG A 35 -15.41 3.20 6.22
C ARG A 35 -16.44 2.96 7.33
N GLN A 36 -17.59 2.39 6.98
CA GLN A 36 -18.69 2.14 7.92
C GLN A 36 -18.29 1.19 9.05
N THR A 37 -17.53 0.15 8.71
CA THR A 37 -17.07 -0.87 9.67
C THR A 37 -15.77 -0.50 10.38
N GLN A 38 -15.14 0.62 10.02
CA GLN A 38 -13.79 1.00 10.47
C GLN A 38 -12.78 -0.15 10.26
N ALA A 39 -12.86 -0.78 9.08
CA ALA A 39 -12.14 -2.01 8.78
C ALA A 39 -10.62 -1.87 8.93
N GLY A 40 -10.03 -2.79 9.72
CA GLY A 40 -8.59 -3.01 9.78
C GLY A 40 -8.04 -3.65 8.51
N ALA A 41 -6.72 -3.86 8.44
CA ALA A 41 -6.06 -4.32 7.22
C ALA A 41 -6.57 -5.68 6.69
N GLN A 42 -6.77 -6.66 7.58
CA GLN A 42 -7.31 -7.97 7.20
C GLN A 42 -8.78 -7.89 6.78
N GLU A 43 -9.59 -7.11 7.51
CA GLU A 43 -11.01 -6.98 7.19
C GLU A 43 -11.24 -6.25 5.85
N ARG A 44 -10.44 -5.24 5.52
CA ARG A 44 -10.47 -4.61 4.18
C ARG A 44 -10.24 -5.61 3.06
N LEU A 45 -9.28 -6.52 3.25
CA LEU A 45 -9.00 -7.55 2.26
C LEU A 45 -10.18 -8.53 2.15
N ARG A 46 -10.76 -8.94 3.29
CA ARG A 46 -11.94 -9.81 3.32
C ARG A 46 -13.13 -9.16 2.59
N ILE A 47 -13.47 -7.91 2.93
CA ILE A 47 -14.53 -7.12 2.27
C ILE A 47 -14.28 -7.07 0.77
N ALA A 48 -13.06 -6.77 0.33
CA ALA A 48 -12.75 -6.70 -1.10
C ALA A 48 -12.90 -8.06 -1.80
N LEU A 49 -12.41 -9.15 -1.19
CA LEU A 49 -12.51 -10.50 -1.76
C LEU A 49 -13.96 -10.96 -1.91
N LEU A 50 -14.83 -10.58 -0.98
CA LEU A 50 -16.25 -10.94 -1.00
C LEU A 50 -17.06 -10.12 -2.03
N ASN A 51 -16.64 -8.89 -2.32
CA ASN A 51 -17.45 -7.94 -3.09
C ASN A 51 -16.93 -7.65 -4.51
N VAL A 52 -15.64 -7.89 -4.80
CA VAL A 52 -15.05 -7.62 -6.13
C VAL A 52 -14.86 -8.91 -6.91
N ASP A 53 -15.23 -8.90 -8.20
CA ASP A 53 -15.13 -10.10 -9.05
C ASP A 53 -13.70 -10.70 -9.08
N TYR A 54 -12.68 -9.83 -9.06
CA TYR A 54 -11.28 -10.18 -8.87
C TYR A 54 -10.48 -8.96 -8.40
N ILE A 55 -9.31 -9.20 -7.79
CA ILE A 55 -8.42 -8.15 -7.30
C ILE A 55 -7.01 -8.40 -7.82
N THR A 56 -6.36 -7.40 -8.40
CA THR A 56 -4.93 -7.53 -8.72
C THR A 56 -4.05 -7.27 -7.51
N SER A 57 -2.86 -7.87 -7.47
CA SER A 57 -1.87 -7.64 -6.43
C SER A 57 -1.45 -6.16 -6.30
N LEU A 58 -1.64 -5.36 -7.36
CA LEU A 58 -1.36 -3.92 -7.34
C LEU A 58 -2.53 -3.12 -6.74
N GLU A 59 -3.77 -3.57 -6.86
CA GLU A 59 -4.92 -2.89 -6.26
C GLU A 59 -4.90 -2.94 -4.73
N LEU A 60 -4.36 -3.99 -4.12
CA LEU A 60 -4.29 -4.12 -2.67
C LEU A 60 -3.53 -2.96 -1.98
N PRO A 61 -2.28 -2.63 -2.35
CA PRO A 61 -1.59 -1.50 -1.76
C PRO A 61 -2.16 -0.14 -2.17
N PHE A 62 -2.76 0.01 -3.36
CA PHE A 62 -3.22 1.33 -3.82
C PHE A 62 -4.68 1.64 -3.50
N ARG A 63 -5.62 0.70 -3.67
CA ARG A 63 -7.03 0.94 -3.31
C ARG A 63 -7.28 0.83 -1.81
N LEU A 64 -6.62 -0.12 -1.14
CA LEU A 64 -6.91 -0.45 0.26
C LEU A 64 -5.79 -0.08 1.24
N LEU A 65 -4.67 0.45 0.74
CA LEU A 65 -3.48 0.80 1.52
C LEU A 65 -2.87 -0.39 2.28
N LEU A 66 -2.97 -1.59 1.69
CA LEU A 66 -2.48 -2.85 2.26
C LEU A 66 -1.00 -3.08 1.92
N VAL A 67 -0.13 -2.63 2.82
CA VAL A 67 1.34 -2.70 2.69
C VAL A 67 1.96 -4.07 3.03
N ARG A 68 1.14 -5.02 3.47
CA ARG A 68 1.49 -6.42 3.78
C ARG A 68 0.57 -7.41 3.05
N ALA A 69 0.17 -7.08 1.83
CA ALA A 69 -0.82 -7.83 1.07
C ALA A 69 -0.54 -9.35 0.96
N PRO A 70 0.69 -9.82 0.69
CA PRO A 70 0.95 -11.27 0.64
C PRO A 70 0.63 -11.98 1.96
N GLN A 71 1.04 -11.40 3.10
CA GLN A 71 0.77 -11.99 4.41
C GLN A 71 -0.71 -12.01 4.74
N LEU A 72 -1.46 -10.98 4.34
CA LEU A 72 -2.90 -10.89 4.54
C LEU A 72 -3.67 -11.89 3.66
N ILE A 73 -3.21 -12.10 2.41
CA ILE A 73 -3.78 -13.12 1.53
C ILE A 73 -3.56 -14.50 2.13
N ASP A 74 -2.37 -14.79 2.63
CA ASP A 74 -2.06 -16.08 3.23
C ASP A 74 -2.86 -16.31 4.52
N SER A 75 -3.10 -15.28 5.34
CA SER A 75 -3.92 -15.42 6.56
C SER A 75 -5.40 -15.68 6.29
N LEU A 76 -5.92 -15.30 5.13
CA LEU A 76 -7.31 -15.54 4.73
C LEU A 76 -7.48 -16.77 3.81
N ARG A 77 -6.39 -17.38 3.36
CA ARG A 77 -6.42 -18.48 2.38
C ARG A 77 -7.12 -19.74 2.91
N ASP A 78 -7.01 -20.00 4.21
CA ASP A 78 -7.61 -21.18 4.83
C ASP A 78 -9.11 -20.98 5.09
N GLU A 79 -9.54 -19.73 5.30
CA GLU A 79 -10.94 -19.37 5.56
C GLU A 79 -11.74 -19.17 4.27
N LEU A 80 -11.12 -18.49 3.30
CA LEU A 80 -11.71 -18.15 2.02
C LEU A 80 -10.93 -18.94 0.97
N GLN A 81 -11.62 -19.71 0.12
CA GLN A 81 -11.00 -20.51 -0.94
C GLN A 81 -10.41 -19.61 -2.06
N ILE A 82 -9.37 -18.83 -1.72
CA ILE A 82 -8.79 -17.80 -2.57
C ILE A 82 -8.00 -18.46 -3.69
N SER A 83 -8.55 -18.36 -4.89
CA SER A 83 -7.89 -18.76 -6.13
C SER A 83 -6.97 -17.65 -6.63
N ARG A 84 -5.89 -18.03 -7.30
CA ARG A 84 -4.86 -17.11 -7.80
C ARG A 84 -4.48 -17.45 -9.24
N LYS A 85 -4.32 -16.42 -10.07
CA LYS A 85 -3.79 -16.53 -11.44
C LYS A 85 -2.65 -15.52 -11.66
N PRO A 86 -1.54 -15.88 -12.31
CA PRO A 86 -0.50 -14.93 -12.69
C PRO A 86 -1.06 -13.84 -13.63
N ALA A 87 -0.57 -12.61 -13.51
CA ALA A 87 -1.01 -11.51 -14.35
C ALA A 87 0.14 -10.54 -14.67
N VAL A 88 0.12 -9.97 -15.86
CA VAL A 88 1.01 -8.88 -16.25
C VAL A 88 0.40 -7.57 -15.80
N ILE A 89 1.08 -6.81 -14.95
CA ILE A 89 0.57 -5.53 -14.44
C ILE A 89 1.54 -4.41 -14.80
N SER A 90 1.08 -3.46 -15.62
CA SER A 90 1.86 -2.31 -16.09
C SER A 90 3.24 -2.69 -16.63
N GLY A 91 3.29 -3.78 -17.42
CA GLY A 91 4.51 -4.34 -18.02
C GLY A 91 5.32 -5.29 -17.13
N SER A 92 4.97 -5.46 -15.84
CA SER A 92 5.62 -6.40 -14.93
C SER A 92 4.94 -7.78 -14.93
N ARG A 93 5.71 -8.85 -15.13
CA ARG A 93 5.23 -10.26 -15.09
C ARG A 93 5.07 -10.84 -13.68
N TRP A 94 5.38 -10.06 -12.65
CA TRP A 94 5.37 -10.51 -11.25
C TRP A 94 4.03 -10.28 -10.53
N GLY A 95 3.02 -9.80 -11.25
CA GLY A 95 1.67 -9.59 -10.72
C GLY A 95 0.86 -10.87 -10.63
N CYS A 96 -0.26 -10.79 -9.91
CA CYS A 96 -1.29 -11.82 -9.94
C CYS A 96 -2.68 -11.23 -9.66
N THR A 97 -3.70 -11.99 -10.01
CA THR A 97 -5.09 -11.77 -9.63
C THR A 97 -5.50 -12.75 -8.55
N TYR A 98 -6.39 -12.30 -7.68
CA TYR A 98 -7.05 -13.07 -6.64
C TYR A 98 -8.56 -13.03 -6.87
N SER A 99 -9.24 -14.14 -6.64
CA SER A 99 -10.71 -14.22 -6.66
C SER A 99 -11.17 -15.37 -5.78
N LEU A 100 -12.41 -15.31 -5.32
CA LEU A 100 -13.08 -16.45 -4.65
C LEU A 100 -13.67 -17.45 -5.65
N LYS A 101 -13.71 -17.11 -6.95
CA LYS A 101 -14.10 -18.04 -8.01
C LYS A 101 -12.99 -19.07 -8.25
N SER A 102 -13.36 -20.33 -8.40
CA SER A 102 -12.42 -21.40 -8.77
C SER A 102 -12.00 -21.31 -10.23
N ASP A 103 -12.94 -20.98 -11.12
CA ASP A 103 -12.64 -20.70 -12.53
C ASP A 103 -12.21 -19.24 -12.72
N LEU A 104 -10.96 -19.07 -13.17
CA LEU A 104 -10.31 -17.78 -13.42
C LEU A 104 -10.16 -17.49 -14.93
N SER A 105 -10.74 -18.31 -15.81
CA SER A 105 -10.62 -18.19 -17.26
C SER A 105 -11.12 -16.84 -17.79
N ALA A 106 -12.20 -16.31 -17.21
CA ALA A 106 -12.79 -15.03 -17.59
C ALA A 106 -12.01 -13.79 -17.09
N ILE A 107 -11.01 -13.97 -16.22
CA ILE A 107 -10.22 -12.86 -15.67
C ILE A 107 -9.08 -12.52 -16.65
N PRO A 108 -8.91 -11.23 -17.03
CA PRO A 108 -7.84 -10.82 -17.95
C PRO A 108 -6.44 -11.23 -17.47
N ASP A 109 -5.53 -11.47 -18.42
CA ASP A 109 -4.13 -11.81 -18.13
C ASP A 109 -3.24 -10.58 -17.94
N ALA A 110 -3.69 -9.41 -18.41
CA ALA A 110 -2.94 -8.17 -18.40
C ALA A 110 -3.77 -6.99 -17.91
N PHE A 111 -3.15 -6.14 -17.11
CA PHE A 111 -3.76 -4.96 -16.53
C PHE A 111 -2.84 -3.76 -16.66
N SER A 112 -3.42 -2.61 -16.98
CA SER A 112 -2.76 -1.31 -16.94
C SER A 112 -3.51 -0.39 -16.00
N TYR A 113 -2.79 0.44 -15.26
CA TYR A 113 -3.38 1.33 -14.24
C TYR A 113 -2.98 2.77 -14.46
N ARG A 114 -3.91 3.68 -14.15
CA ARG A 114 -3.64 5.10 -13.99
C ARG A 114 -3.66 5.44 -12.51
N PHE A 115 -2.64 6.17 -12.07
CA PHE A 115 -2.53 6.64 -10.70
C PHE A 115 -2.31 8.15 -10.66
N SER A 116 -3.15 8.86 -9.91
CA SER A 116 -2.92 10.26 -9.55
C SER A 116 -3.30 10.46 -8.10
N ASN A 117 -2.50 11.23 -7.37
CA ASN A 117 -2.76 11.53 -5.97
C ASN A 117 -2.30 12.95 -5.62
N ARG A 118 -2.93 13.51 -4.58
CA ARG A 118 -2.51 14.70 -3.84
C ARG A 118 -2.76 14.40 -2.38
N ILE A 119 -1.69 14.21 -1.62
CA ILE A 119 -1.72 13.76 -0.23
C ILE A 119 -0.89 14.73 0.60
N ARG A 120 -1.48 15.22 1.70
CA ARG A 120 -0.77 15.94 2.76
C ARG A 120 -0.40 14.95 3.87
N ARG A 121 0.84 15.04 4.34
CA ARG A 121 1.34 14.33 5.51
C ARG A 121 1.47 15.32 6.65
N LEU A 122 0.79 15.05 7.75
CA LEU A 122 0.88 15.84 8.97
C LEU A 122 1.45 14.96 10.07
N ASP A 123 2.48 15.46 10.73
CA ASP A 123 3.23 14.76 11.76
C ASP A 123 3.32 15.69 12.97
N PRO A 124 3.21 15.18 14.22
CA PRO A 124 3.32 15.99 15.42
C PRO A 124 4.66 16.72 15.57
N THR A 125 5.71 16.32 14.85
CA THR A 125 6.98 17.07 14.80
C THR A 125 7.06 18.05 13.62
N ASN A 126 5.93 18.40 13.00
CA ASN A 126 5.80 19.27 11.82
C ASN A 126 6.55 18.78 10.56
N VAL A 127 6.93 17.50 10.50
CA VAL A 127 7.53 16.90 9.30
C VAL A 127 6.44 16.65 8.25
N THR A 128 6.45 17.44 7.20
CA THR A 128 5.50 17.34 6.09
C THR A 128 5.94 16.31 5.03
N ALA A 129 5.18 16.18 3.94
CA ALA A 129 5.54 15.34 2.80
C ALA A 129 6.74 15.88 1.99
N ALA A 130 7.13 17.15 2.17
CA ALA A 130 8.09 17.83 1.30
C ALA A 130 9.46 17.13 1.20
N PRO A 131 10.09 16.63 2.29
CA PRO A 131 11.36 15.92 2.20
C PRO A 131 11.27 14.63 1.37
N TYR A 132 10.18 13.86 1.54
CA TYR A 132 9.95 12.62 0.78
C TYR A 132 9.74 12.92 -0.71
N GLN A 133 8.97 13.96 -1.02
CA GLN A 133 8.75 14.40 -2.40
C GLN A 133 10.03 14.89 -3.06
N GLN A 134 10.89 15.61 -2.32
CA GLN A 134 12.17 16.08 -2.83
C GLN A 134 13.09 14.91 -3.19
N ILE A 135 13.25 13.95 -2.29
CA ILE A 135 14.01 12.72 -2.53
C ILE A 135 13.46 11.96 -3.76
N ALA A 136 12.14 11.89 -3.91
CA ALA A 136 11.50 11.21 -5.03
C ALA A 136 11.81 11.86 -6.39
N LYS A 137 11.97 13.19 -6.41
CA LYS A 137 12.36 13.97 -7.60
C LYS A 137 13.82 13.79 -7.95
N GLU A 138 14.71 13.78 -6.96
CA GLU A 138 16.16 13.73 -7.15
C GLU A 138 16.67 12.32 -7.49
N VAL A 139 16.09 11.30 -6.86
CA VAL A 139 16.56 9.92 -6.97
C VAL A 139 15.56 9.10 -7.77
N LYS A 140 16.02 8.42 -8.83
CA LYS A 140 15.13 7.58 -9.67
C LYS A 140 14.81 6.22 -9.02
N ALA A 141 15.82 5.56 -8.46
CA ALA A 141 15.68 4.19 -7.99
C ALA A 141 14.94 4.12 -6.63
N PRO A 142 13.83 3.34 -6.50
CA PRO A 142 13.05 3.26 -5.26
C PRO A 142 13.88 2.95 -4.01
N ARG A 143 14.77 1.95 -4.08
CA ARG A 143 15.60 1.54 -2.94
C ARG A 143 16.59 2.61 -2.50
N GLU A 144 17.13 3.39 -3.44
CA GLU A 144 18.04 4.49 -3.12
C GLU A 144 17.31 5.68 -2.50
N ARG A 145 16.04 5.94 -2.90
CA ARG A 145 15.18 6.91 -2.21
C ARG A 145 15.01 6.57 -0.73
N LEU A 146 14.68 5.31 -0.44
CA LEU A 146 14.54 4.83 0.93
C LEU A 146 15.85 4.99 1.72
N LYS A 147 16.98 4.61 1.12
CA LYS A 147 18.29 4.74 1.75
C LYS A 147 18.60 6.20 2.09
N LEU A 148 18.44 7.12 1.14
CA LEU A 148 18.69 8.55 1.33
C LEU A 148 17.76 9.15 2.39
N ALA A 149 16.50 8.73 2.45
CA ALA A 149 15.55 9.18 3.46
C ALA A 149 16.00 8.79 4.88
N LEU A 150 16.42 7.55 5.06
CA LEU A 150 16.93 7.06 6.34
C LEU A 150 18.23 7.76 6.75
N GLU A 151 19.16 7.95 5.81
CA GLU A 151 20.42 8.69 6.04
C GLU A 151 20.19 10.16 6.39
N SER A 152 19.12 10.75 5.84
CA SER A 152 18.67 12.11 6.14
C SER A 152 17.89 12.21 7.46
N GLY A 153 17.80 11.11 8.22
CA GLY A 153 17.13 11.05 9.53
C GLY A 153 15.61 11.03 9.48
N LEU A 154 14.99 10.77 8.32
CA LEU A 154 13.54 10.67 8.20
C LEU A 154 13.03 9.34 8.78
N GLN A 155 11.86 9.41 9.43
CA GLN A 155 11.09 8.23 9.81
C GLN A 155 10.21 7.80 8.64
N VAL A 156 10.42 6.59 8.13
CA VAL A 156 9.71 6.09 6.95
C VAL A 156 8.69 5.03 7.36
N THR A 157 7.40 5.34 7.23
CA THR A 157 6.32 4.34 7.28
C THR A 157 6.14 3.67 5.93
N ALA A 158 5.37 2.58 5.91
CA ALA A 158 5.01 1.93 4.66
C ALA A 158 4.15 2.79 3.73
N LEU A 159 3.37 3.74 4.25
CA LEU A 159 2.61 4.69 3.43
C LEU A 159 3.52 5.74 2.80
N ASP A 160 4.51 6.25 3.53
CA ASP A 160 5.50 7.17 2.97
C ASP A 160 6.23 6.53 1.78
N ALA A 161 6.65 5.28 1.97
CA ALA A 161 7.35 4.50 0.95
C ALA A 161 6.46 4.18 -0.27
N LEU A 162 5.18 3.89 -0.04
CA LEU A 162 4.21 3.64 -1.09
C LEU A 162 3.95 4.90 -1.92
N PHE A 163 3.68 6.03 -1.27
CA PHE A 163 3.24 7.25 -1.94
C PHE A 163 4.37 8.00 -2.64
N TRP A 164 5.57 8.04 -2.05
CA TRP A 164 6.67 8.85 -2.59
C TRP A 164 7.85 8.04 -3.11
N PHE A 165 8.08 6.82 -2.63
CA PHE A 165 9.24 6.04 -3.06
C PHE A 165 8.93 4.97 -4.11
N GLY A 166 7.66 4.63 -4.31
CA GLY A 166 7.25 3.56 -5.21
C GLY A 166 7.56 2.17 -4.65
N ILE A 167 7.59 2.04 -3.32
CA ILE A 167 7.90 0.79 -2.61
C ILE A 167 6.62 0.23 -1.99
N GLN A 168 6.20 -0.95 -2.47
CA GLN A 168 5.02 -1.65 -1.94
C GLN A 168 5.35 -2.55 -0.75
N ARG A 169 6.61 -2.99 -0.62
CA ARG A 169 7.08 -3.95 0.39
C ARG A 169 8.23 -3.39 1.21
N LEU A 170 7.97 -2.31 1.95
CA LEU A 170 9.00 -1.57 2.69
C LEU A 170 9.87 -2.47 3.58
N ALA A 171 9.24 -3.38 4.34
CA ALA A 171 9.97 -4.29 5.23
C ALA A 171 11.01 -5.16 4.49
N ALA A 172 10.71 -5.59 3.26
CA ALA A 172 11.63 -6.39 2.45
C ALA A 172 12.83 -5.55 1.96
N ASP A 173 12.61 -4.29 1.59
CA ASP A 173 13.69 -3.38 1.22
C ASP A 173 14.55 -2.97 2.42
N VAL A 174 13.93 -2.71 3.57
CA VAL A 174 14.66 -2.46 4.82
C VAL A 174 15.54 -3.67 5.20
N ALA A 175 15.00 -4.89 5.11
CA ALA A 175 15.78 -6.10 5.39
C ALA A 175 17.00 -6.23 4.47
N ARG A 176 16.85 -5.89 3.17
CA ARG A 176 17.97 -5.86 2.22
C ARG A 176 19.00 -4.79 2.57
N ILE A 177 18.58 -3.61 3.01
CA ILE A 177 19.47 -2.51 3.40
C ILE A 177 20.22 -2.86 4.70
N ARG A 178 19.55 -3.46 5.68
CA ARG A 178 20.20 -3.98 6.91
C ARG A 178 21.29 -5.00 6.61
N LYS A 179 21.03 -5.94 5.68
CA LYS A 179 22.04 -6.91 5.23
C LYS A 179 23.29 -6.27 4.62
N LYS A 180 23.18 -5.03 4.11
CA LYS A 180 24.31 -4.24 3.60
C LYS A 180 25.01 -3.40 4.68
N GLY A 181 24.67 -3.58 5.96
CA GLY A 181 25.37 -2.99 7.10
C GLY A 181 24.74 -1.72 7.68
N MET A 182 23.64 -1.21 7.11
CA MET A 182 22.97 -0.04 7.68
C MET A 182 22.15 -0.44 8.91
N ARG A 183 22.38 0.25 10.03
CA ARG A 183 21.67 0.03 11.30
C ARG A 183 20.35 0.78 11.30
N ILE A 184 19.25 0.06 11.14
CA ILE A 184 17.90 0.62 11.04
C ILE A 184 17.08 0.06 12.20
N SER A 185 16.47 0.94 13.00
CA SER A 185 15.52 0.56 14.03
C SER A 185 14.11 0.42 13.46
N THR A 186 13.29 -0.43 14.08
CA THR A 186 11.86 -0.54 13.80
C THR A 186 11.10 -0.23 15.07
N ALA A 187 10.13 0.66 14.96
CA ALA A 187 9.18 0.97 16.03
C ALA A 187 7.79 1.13 15.40
N GLU A 188 6.78 1.31 16.23
CA GLU A 188 5.40 1.44 15.79
C GLU A 188 4.87 2.84 16.11
N MET A 189 3.95 3.31 15.26
CA MET A 189 3.21 4.55 15.49
C MET A 189 1.80 4.45 14.96
N ASP A 190 0.93 5.30 15.48
CA ASP A 190 -0.43 5.41 14.96
C ASP A 190 -0.43 6.22 13.66
N VAL A 191 -1.22 5.77 12.71
CA VAL A 191 -1.41 6.41 11.41
C VAL A 191 -2.89 6.48 11.10
N PHE A 192 -3.35 7.67 10.74
CA PHE A 192 -4.67 7.89 10.16
C PHE A 192 -4.55 8.16 8.67
N ASP A 193 -5.49 7.66 7.88
CA ASP A 193 -5.67 8.07 6.48
C ASP A 193 -7.13 8.42 6.19
N SER A 194 -7.35 9.46 5.39
CA SER A 194 -8.69 9.87 5.00
C SER A 194 -9.27 9.06 3.83
N LEU A 195 -8.51 8.13 3.22
CA LEU A 195 -9.06 7.25 2.17
C LEU A 195 -10.10 6.31 2.75
N THR A 196 -9.71 5.69 3.86
CA THR A 196 -10.48 4.69 4.60
C THR A 196 -11.06 5.24 5.88
N GLY A 197 -10.65 6.44 6.31
CA GLY A 197 -11.20 7.11 7.48
C GLY A 197 -10.87 6.41 8.79
N THR A 198 -9.78 5.66 8.85
CA THR A 198 -9.41 4.82 10.00
C THR A 198 -8.08 5.24 10.60
N THR A 199 -7.87 4.94 11.88
CA THR A 199 -6.54 4.93 12.51
C THR A 199 -6.04 3.49 12.70
N ARG A 200 -4.77 3.24 12.42
CA ARG A 200 -4.11 1.94 12.66
C ARG A 200 -2.68 2.12 13.13
N ARG A 201 -2.19 1.16 13.92
CA ARG A 201 -0.78 1.04 14.27
C ARG A 201 0.00 0.49 13.08
N VAL A 202 1.08 1.15 12.68
CA VAL A 202 1.98 0.68 11.62
C VAL A 202 3.45 0.77 12.04
N PRO A 203 4.32 -0.09 11.47
CA PRO A 203 5.75 0.06 11.67
C PRO A 203 6.27 1.29 10.92
N TYR A 204 7.20 1.99 11.55
CA TYR A 204 8.08 2.95 10.91
C TYR A 204 9.54 2.53 11.08
N TYR A 205 10.38 3.01 10.18
CA TYR A 205 11.80 2.69 10.13
C TYR A 205 12.62 3.98 10.15
N GLN A 206 13.69 3.99 10.94
CA GLN A 206 14.61 5.12 11.02
C GLN A 206 16.03 4.61 11.25
N LEU A 207 17.02 5.37 10.79
CA LEU A 207 18.42 5.07 11.09
C LEU A 207 18.65 5.11 12.61
N GLU A 208 19.40 4.13 13.13
CA GLU A 208 19.84 4.16 14.54
C GLU A 208 20.82 5.32 14.73
N ARG A 209 20.56 6.18 15.73
CA ARG A 209 21.55 7.17 16.16
C ARG A 209 22.70 6.42 16.82
N ARG A 210 23.93 6.74 16.43
CA ARG A 210 25.15 6.21 17.05
C ARG A 210 25.27 6.69 18.50
#